data_AF-A0A7S0CK02-F1
#
_entry.id   AF-A0A7S0CK02-F1
#
_cell.length_a   1.000
_cell.length_b   1.000
_cell.length_c   1.000
_cell.angle_alpha   90.00
_cell.angle_beta   90.00
_cell.angle_gamma   90.00
#
_symmetry.space_group_name_H-M   'P 1'
#
loop_
_entity.id
_entity.type
_entity.pdbx_description
1 polymer ?
#
loop_
_entity_poly.entity_id
_entity_poly.type
_entity_poly.pdbx_seq_one_letter_code
_entity_poly.pdbx_strand_id
1 'polypeptide(L)'
;DNTVLNDMMIHSSRALTEAFIQPSDSCTPTRRHATTTILGSISQSGFLAAPLASSTTLGIDHVSYQVAMLASTIVMEEIDDIITNEIPGSTDILNLLLQCQSHPHQPVAIIPLEVWLTMQDVPLAERHADFGVPLFQRVLALVVERLAYHPNFTSWEEELDVDKQEFTDLRSLAKDVLISCYFLLRSQFIENMCSLVVSAANSISGWVMVESAMDVLCATSREICSRVTSKGLASKSIIEDKHKTSHLLVELARHIFSQAMSGQAQ
;
A
#
# COMPACT_ATOMS: atom_id res chain seq x y z
N ASP A 1 -28.05 15.39 -12.76
CA ASP A 1 -28.47 14.90 -11.44
C ASP A 1 -27.36 13.99 -10.92
N ASN A 2 -26.55 14.46 -9.98
CA ASN A 2 -25.33 13.75 -9.55
C ASN A 2 -25.67 12.43 -8.85
N THR A 3 -26.83 12.34 -8.21
CA THR A 3 -27.32 11.12 -7.55
C THR A 3 -27.51 10.00 -8.56
N VAL A 4 -28.18 10.27 -9.68
CA VAL A 4 -28.40 9.26 -10.74
C VAL A 4 -27.08 8.74 -11.31
N LEU A 5 -26.11 9.62 -11.52
CA LEU A 5 -24.79 9.21 -12.02
C LEU A 5 -24.05 8.32 -11.01
N ASN A 6 -24.09 8.67 -9.73
CA ASN A 6 -23.47 7.87 -8.67
C ASN A 6 -24.11 6.49 -8.55
N ASP A 7 -25.44 6.40 -8.59
CA ASP A 7 -26.16 5.12 -8.56
C ASP A 7 -25.82 4.25 -9.78
N MET A 8 -25.77 4.86 -10.96
CA MET A 8 -25.33 4.16 -12.18
C MET A 8 -23.91 3.62 -12.05
N MET A 9 -22.98 4.39 -11.49
CA MET A 9 -21.60 3.93 -11.27
C MET A 9 -21.55 2.78 -10.27
N ILE A 10 -22.26 2.89 -9.13
CA ILE A 10 -22.33 1.83 -8.12
C ILE A 10 -22.86 0.53 -8.74
N HIS A 11 -23.96 0.60 -9.48
CA HIS A 11 -24.56 -0.58 -10.12
C HIS A 11 -23.68 -1.17 -11.21
N SER A 12 -23.07 -0.32 -12.03
CA SER A 12 -22.17 -0.77 -13.11
C SER A 12 -20.92 -1.44 -12.54
N SER A 13 -20.31 -0.84 -11.50
CA SER A 13 -19.15 -1.42 -10.83
C SER A 13 -19.47 -2.77 -10.20
N ARG A 14 -20.60 -2.91 -9.52
CA ARG A 14 -21.04 -4.20 -8.95
C ARG A 14 -21.27 -5.26 -10.02
N ALA A 15 -22.02 -4.93 -11.07
CA ALA A 15 -22.31 -5.88 -12.15
C ALA A 15 -21.02 -6.34 -12.84
N LEU A 16 -20.06 -5.43 -13.05
CA LEU A 16 -18.76 -5.78 -13.59
C LEU A 16 -17.95 -6.63 -12.61
N THR A 17 -17.90 -6.28 -11.32
CA THR A 17 -17.24 -7.12 -10.30
C THR A 17 -17.81 -8.54 -10.30
N GLU A 18 -19.14 -8.69 -10.32
CA GLU A 18 -19.80 -9.99 -10.37
C GLU A 18 -19.46 -10.78 -11.65
N ALA A 19 -19.41 -10.10 -12.80
CA ALA A 19 -18.97 -10.71 -14.05
C ALA A 19 -17.50 -11.14 -13.99
N PHE A 20 -16.65 -10.36 -13.31
CA PHE A 20 -15.25 -10.70 -13.15
C PHE A 20 -15.01 -11.94 -12.28
N ILE A 21 -15.82 -12.13 -11.24
CA ILE A 21 -15.70 -13.28 -10.33
C ILE A 21 -16.13 -14.62 -10.97
N GLN A 22 -16.78 -14.62 -12.14
CA GLN A 22 -17.28 -15.85 -12.76
C GLN A 22 -16.14 -16.77 -13.24
N PRO A 23 -15.91 -17.93 -12.61
CA PRO A 23 -14.74 -18.76 -12.91
C PRO A 23 -14.83 -19.42 -14.30
N SER A 24 -16.04 -19.59 -14.83
CA SER A 24 -16.29 -20.21 -16.12
C SER A 24 -15.76 -19.40 -17.32
N ASP A 25 -15.47 -18.11 -17.12
CA ASP A 25 -14.91 -17.24 -18.14
C ASP A 25 -13.44 -16.86 -17.87
N SER A 26 -12.82 -17.47 -16.84
CA SER A 26 -11.40 -17.25 -16.55
C SER A 26 -10.53 -17.72 -17.73
N CYS A 27 -9.47 -16.96 -18.01
CA CYS A 27 -8.48 -17.27 -19.05
C CYS A 27 -9.03 -17.40 -20.49
N THR A 28 -10.25 -16.92 -20.77
CA THR A 28 -10.78 -16.94 -22.15
C THR A 28 -10.25 -15.77 -22.98
N PRO A 29 -10.14 -15.91 -24.32
CA PRO A 29 -9.80 -14.78 -25.18
C PRO A 29 -10.81 -13.62 -25.08
N THR A 30 -12.08 -13.94 -24.86
CA THR A 30 -13.16 -12.97 -24.64
C THR A 30 -12.89 -12.16 -23.38
N ARG A 31 -12.58 -12.85 -22.27
CA ARG A 31 -12.24 -12.22 -21.01
C ARG A 31 -11.01 -11.32 -21.12
N ARG A 32 -9.91 -11.82 -21.69
CA ARG A 32 -8.70 -11.02 -21.90
C ARG A 32 -8.97 -9.78 -22.75
N HIS A 33 -9.80 -9.90 -23.79
CA HIS A 33 -10.19 -8.75 -24.62
C HIS A 33 -11.03 -7.73 -23.84
N ALA A 34 -11.98 -8.19 -23.02
CA ALA A 34 -12.79 -7.34 -22.16
C ALA A 34 -11.92 -6.61 -21.12
N THR A 35 -11.03 -7.32 -20.43
CA THR A 35 -10.04 -6.76 -19.50
C THR A 35 -9.21 -5.69 -20.20
N THR A 36 -8.62 -6.00 -21.36
CA THR A 36 -7.82 -5.05 -22.14
C THR A 36 -8.60 -3.78 -22.48
N THR A 37 -9.88 -3.93 -22.85
CA THR A 37 -10.76 -2.80 -23.19
C THR A 37 -11.03 -1.93 -21.96
N ILE A 38 -11.33 -2.54 -20.81
CA ILE A 38 -11.56 -1.82 -19.55
C ILE A 38 -10.29 -1.10 -19.11
N LEU A 39 -9.14 -1.78 -19.10
CA LEU A 39 -7.86 -1.19 -18.72
C LEU A 39 -7.48 -0.02 -19.64
N GLY A 40 -7.63 -0.19 -20.96
CA GLY A 40 -7.41 0.88 -21.93
C GLY A 40 -8.34 2.09 -21.74
N SER A 41 -9.55 1.89 -21.23
CA SER A 41 -10.49 2.99 -20.94
C SER A 41 -10.10 3.84 -19.73
N ILE A 42 -9.25 3.34 -18.83
CA ILE A 42 -8.80 4.09 -17.65
C ILE A 42 -8.03 5.34 -18.07
N SER A 43 -7.05 5.20 -18.97
CA SER A 43 -6.26 6.34 -19.45
C SER A 43 -6.95 7.12 -20.58
N GLN A 44 -7.79 6.47 -21.40
CA GLN A 44 -8.44 7.13 -22.53
C GLN A 44 -9.65 7.99 -22.15
N SER A 45 -10.52 7.47 -21.28
CA SER A 45 -11.78 8.13 -20.91
C SER A 45 -11.90 8.41 -19.41
N GLY A 46 -10.95 7.96 -18.60
CA GLY A 46 -11.03 8.09 -17.15
C GLY A 46 -12.10 7.17 -16.55
N PHE A 47 -12.45 6.05 -17.19
CA PHE A 47 -13.61 5.23 -16.82
C PHE A 47 -13.67 4.88 -15.32
N LEU A 48 -12.53 4.56 -14.71
CA LEU A 48 -12.43 4.34 -13.25
C LEU A 48 -11.76 5.53 -12.52
N ALA A 49 -10.79 6.18 -13.15
CA ALA A 49 -10.02 7.26 -12.52
C ALA A 49 -10.85 8.53 -12.27
N ALA A 50 -11.72 8.93 -13.20
CA ALA A 50 -12.53 10.13 -13.07
C ALA A 50 -13.63 9.96 -12.00
N PRO A 51 -14.38 8.85 -11.94
CA PRO A 51 -15.30 8.59 -10.84
C PRO A 51 -14.61 8.58 -9.48
N LEU A 52 -13.45 7.92 -9.34
CA LEU A 52 -12.69 7.91 -8.09
C LEU A 52 -12.30 9.32 -7.65
N ALA A 53 -11.68 10.10 -8.54
CA ALA A 53 -11.25 11.46 -8.22
C ALA A 53 -12.45 12.38 -7.85
N SER A 54 -13.55 12.26 -8.60
CA SER A 54 -14.77 13.03 -8.34
C SER A 54 -15.42 12.62 -7.02
N SER A 55 -15.53 11.33 -6.73
CA SER A 55 -16.17 10.85 -5.49
C SER A 55 -15.34 11.18 -4.26
N THR A 56 -14.01 11.09 -4.34
CA THR A 56 -13.11 11.55 -3.27
C THR A 56 -13.28 13.05 -3.01
N THR A 57 -13.31 13.88 -4.06
CA THR A 57 -13.48 15.34 -3.91
C THR A 57 -14.82 15.70 -3.29
N LEU A 58 -15.87 14.94 -3.60
CA LEU A 58 -17.23 15.17 -3.13
C LEU A 58 -17.56 14.47 -1.79
N GLY A 59 -16.63 13.66 -1.24
CA GLY A 59 -16.87 12.85 -0.03
C GLY A 59 -17.93 11.76 -0.23
N ILE A 60 -18.05 11.21 -1.44
CA ILE A 60 -19.03 10.16 -1.79
C ILE A 60 -18.35 8.79 -1.72
N ASP A 61 -18.03 8.38 -0.51
CA ASP A 61 -17.15 7.22 -0.26
C ASP A 61 -17.68 5.90 -0.81
N HIS A 62 -19.00 5.75 -0.93
CA HIS A 62 -19.60 4.54 -1.52
C HIS A 62 -19.21 4.35 -2.98
N VAL A 63 -19.08 5.43 -3.78
CA VAL A 63 -18.64 5.32 -5.18
C VAL A 63 -17.16 4.94 -5.22
N SER A 64 -16.31 5.61 -4.44
CA SER A 64 -14.89 5.29 -4.31
C SER A 64 -14.68 3.83 -3.92
N TYR A 65 -15.47 3.33 -2.98
CA TYR A 65 -15.45 1.94 -2.53
C TYR A 65 -15.78 0.96 -3.66
N GLN A 66 -16.85 1.20 -4.43
CA GLN A 66 -17.21 0.30 -5.53
C GLN A 66 -16.18 0.32 -6.67
N VAL A 67 -15.58 1.49 -6.94
CA VAL A 67 -14.49 1.61 -7.91
C VAL A 67 -13.25 0.84 -7.44
N ALA A 68 -12.87 0.98 -6.17
CA ALA A 68 -11.75 0.25 -5.58
C ALA A 68 -12.00 -1.27 -5.60
N MET A 69 -13.21 -1.72 -5.26
CA MET A 69 -13.58 -3.14 -5.35
C MET A 69 -13.45 -3.67 -6.77
N LEU A 70 -14.02 -2.99 -7.77
CA LEU A 70 -13.89 -3.39 -9.16
C LEU A 70 -12.42 -3.43 -9.61
N ALA A 71 -11.65 -2.39 -9.28
CA ALA A 71 -10.24 -2.32 -9.62
C ALA A 71 -9.45 -3.49 -9.02
N SER A 72 -9.62 -3.77 -7.73
CA SER A 72 -8.97 -4.90 -7.07
C SER A 72 -9.41 -6.24 -7.64
N THR A 73 -10.70 -6.44 -7.93
CA THR A 73 -11.18 -7.67 -8.56
C THR A 73 -10.55 -7.88 -9.94
N ILE A 74 -10.50 -6.86 -10.80
CA ILE A 74 -9.84 -6.97 -12.11
C ILE A 74 -8.38 -7.37 -11.94
N VAL A 75 -7.66 -6.74 -10.99
CA VAL A 75 -6.24 -7.05 -10.77
C VAL A 75 -6.04 -8.46 -10.21
N MET A 76 -6.85 -8.91 -9.25
CA MET A 76 -6.71 -10.25 -8.67
C MET A 76 -7.03 -11.36 -9.67
N GLU A 77 -8.07 -11.18 -10.49
CA GLU A 77 -8.48 -12.19 -11.48
C GLU A 77 -7.51 -12.30 -12.67
N GLU A 78 -6.77 -11.24 -12.97
CA GLU A 78 -5.86 -11.15 -14.12
C GLU A 78 -4.41 -10.87 -13.66
N ILE A 79 -4.06 -11.32 -12.45
CA ILE A 79 -2.83 -10.91 -11.75
C ILE A 79 -1.57 -11.25 -12.55
N ASP A 80 -1.49 -12.44 -13.13
CA ASP A 80 -0.32 -12.89 -13.89
C ASP A 80 -0.08 -11.99 -15.11
N ASP A 81 -1.11 -11.77 -15.92
CA ASP A 81 -1.06 -10.95 -17.13
C ASP A 81 -0.78 -9.47 -16.79
N ILE A 82 -1.30 -8.97 -15.66
CA ILE A 82 -1.09 -7.58 -15.23
C ILE A 82 0.33 -7.38 -14.71
N ILE A 83 0.84 -8.29 -13.87
CA ILE A 83 2.16 -8.16 -13.23
C ILE A 83 3.31 -8.45 -14.19
N THR A 84 3.09 -9.30 -15.19
CA THR A 84 4.03 -9.48 -16.31
C THR A 84 3.95 -8.34 -17.35
N ASN A 85 2.95 -7.45 -17.22
CA ASN A 85 2.65 -6.35 -18.15
C ASN A 85 2.32 -6.85 -19.57
N GLU A 86 1.67 -8.01 -19.68
CA GLU A 86 1.23 -8.60 -20.96
C GLU A 86 -0.05 -7.92 -21.51
N ILE A 87 -0.84 -7.28 -20.64
CA ILE A 87 -2.04 -6.53 -21.04
C ILE A 87 -1.77 -5.01 -20.98
N PRO A 88 -2.11 -4.23 -22.04
CA PRO A 88 -2.06 -2.79 -21.99
C PRO A 88 -2.94 -2.19 -20.88
N GLY A 89 -2.41 -1.19 -20.16
CA GLY A 89 -3.13 -0.51 -19.06
C GLY A 89 -2.87 -1.08 -17.66
N SER A 90 -2.00 -2.09 -17.52
CA SER A 90 -1.56 -2.62 -16.21
C SER A 90 -0.99 -1.53 -15.29
N THR A 91 -0.19 -0.61 -15.85
CA THR A 91 0.35 0.53 -15.08
C THR A 91 -0.75 1.46 -14.59
N ASP A 92 -1.78 1.71 -15.42
CA ASP A 92 -2.87 2.63 -15.09
C ASP A 92 -3.73 2.09 -13.94
N ILE A 93 -4.06 0.80 -13.96
CA ILE A 93 -4.84 0.17 -12.88
C ILE A 93 -4.06 0.05 -11.58
N LEU A 94 -2.75 -0.25 -11.63
CA LEU A 94 -1.91 -0.26 -10.43
C LEU A 94 -1.76 1.15 -9.85
N ASN A 95 -1.66 2.18 -10.69
CA ASN A 95 -1.68 3.56 -10.24
C ASN A 95 -3.03 3.96 -9.63
N LEU A 96 -4.15 3.45 -10.15
CA LEU A 96 -5.48 3.64 -9.57
C LEU A 96 -5.56 3.00 -8.18
N LEU A 97 -5.05 1.78 -8.01
CA LEU A 97 -5.00 1.11 -6.71
C LEU A 97 -4.13 1.85 -5.69
N LEU A 98 -3.03 2.47 -6.12
CA LEU A 98 -2.25 3.37 -5.25
C LEU A 98 -3.05 4.61 -4.84
N GLN A 99 -3.88 5.17 -5.73
CA GLN A 99 -4.80 6.26 -5.36
C GLN A 99 -5.84 5.79 -4.35
N CYS A 100 -6.42 4.60 -4.54
CA CYS A 100 -7.32 3.99 -3.56
C CYS A 100 -6.62 3.78 -2.20
N GLN A 101 -5.36 3.32 -2.19
CA GLN A 101 -4.58 3.14 -0.96
C GLN A 101 -4.37 4.46 -0.21
N SER A 102 -4.21 5.57 -0.94
CA SER A 102 -4.07 6.92 -0.37
C SER A 102 -5.40 7.56 0.04
N HIS A 103 -6.54 6.91 -0.19
CA HIS A 103 -7.85 7.49 0.03
C HIS A 103 -8.09 7.82 1.52
N PRO A 104 -8.70 8.98 1.85
CA PRO A 104 -8.92 9.38 3.24
C PRO A 104 -9.85 8.43 3.99
N HIS A 105 -10.94 8.00 3.34
CA HIS A 105 -11.88 7.02 3.89
C HIS A 105 -11.27 5.62 3.95
N GLN A 106 -11.10 5.11 5.16
CA GLN A 106 -10.36 3.88 5.44
C GLN A 106 -10.92 2.63 4.74
N PRO A 107 -12.24 2.38 4.69
CA PRO A 107 -12.79 1.25 3.94
C PRO A 107 -12.39 1.19 2.46
N VAL A 108 -12.01 2.31 1.85
CA VAL A 108 -11.46 2.34 0.47
C VAL A 108 -9.97 1.97 0.48
N ALA A 109 -9.22 2.52 1.44
CA ALA A 109 -7.77 2.32 1.55
C ALA A 109 -7.34 0.90 1.94
N ILE A 110 -8.22 0.11 2.57
CA ILE A 110 -7.92 -1.30 2.89
C ILE A 110 -8.03 -2.24 1.69
N ILE A 111 -8.82 -1.89 0.68
CA ILE A 111 -9.14 -2.77 -0.45
C ILE A 111 -7.89 -3.17 -1.26
N PRO A 112 -6.93 -2.27 -1.55
CA PRO A 112 -5.73 -2.64 -2.28
C PRO A 112 -4.76 -3.55 -1.51
N LEU A 113 -4.87 -3.66 -0.19
CA LEU A 113 -3.92 -4.43 0.62
C LEU A 113 -3.87 -5.90 0.20
N GLU A 114 -5.03 -6.51 -0.08
CA GLU A 114 -5.11 -7.90 -0.56
C GLU A 114 -4.41 -8.05 -1.92
N VAL A 115 -4.60 -7.09 -2.83
CA VAL A 115 -3.92 -7.10 -4.14
C VAL A 115 -2.40 -7.11 -3.96
N TRP A 116 -1.87 -6.28 -3.05
CA TRP A 116 -0.44 -6.22 -2.79
C TRP A 116 0.12 -7.52 -2.21
N LEU A 117 -0.69 -8.29 -1.49
CA LEU A 117 -0.34 -9.63 -1.00
C LEU A 117 -0.39 -10.65 -2.12
N THR A 118 -1.48 -10.71 -2.90
CA THR A 118 -1.62 -11.64 -4.04
C THR A 118 -0.52 -11.44 -5.08
N MET A 119 -0.11 -10.19 -5.32
CA MET A 119 1.05 -9.88 -6.17
C MET A 119 2.35 -10.57 -5.74
N GLN A 120 2.47 -10.96 -4.46
CA GLN A 120 3.65 -11.67 -3.98
C GLN A 120 3.73 -13.12 -4.43
N ASP A 121 2.61 -13.71 -4.83
CA ASP A 121 2.55 -15.09 -5.31
C ASP A 121 3.23 -15.24 -6.68
N VAL A 122 3.27 -14.17 -7.48
CA VAL A 122 4.02 -14.11 -8.75
C VAL A 122 5.52 -13.97 -8.45
N PRO A 123 6.40 -14.88 -8.92
CA PRO A 123 7.84 -14.79 -8.68
C PRO A 123 8.43 -13.47 -9.18
N LEU A 124 9.34 -12.86 -8.40
CA LEU A 124 9.95 -11.57 -8.75
C LEU A 124 10.65 -11.58 -10.12
N ALA A 125 11.17 -12.73 -10.56
CA ALA A 125 11.83 -12.89 -11.86
C ALA A 125 10.85 -12.83 -13.05
N GLU A 126 9.56 -13.05 -12.82
CA GLU A 126 8.50 -13.03 -13.82
C GLU A 126 7.81 -11.66 -13.88
N ARG A 127 7.93 -10.85 -12.82
CA ARG A 127 7.31 -9.52 -12.76
C ARG A 127 7.99 -8.55 -13.73
N HIS A 128 7.20 -7.64 -14.28
CA HIS A 128 7.72 -6.47 -14.96
C HIS A 128 8.61 -5.66 -14.03
N ALA A 129 9.70 -5.07 -14.56
CA ALA A 129 10.73 -4.38 -13.78
C ALA A 129 10.16 -3.27 -12.88
N ASP A 130 9.13 -2.57 -13.34
CA ASP A 130 8.47 -1.50 -12.58
C ASP A 130 7.53 -2.00 -11.48
N PHE A 131 7.05 -3.25 -11.56
CA PHE A 131 6.07 -3.84 -10.64
C PHE A 131 6.73 -4.67 -9.52
N GLY A 132 8.06 -4.74 -9.51
CA GLY A 132 8.86 -5.23 -8.40
C GLY A 132 9.18 -4.13 -7.39
N VAL A 133 10.48 -3.86 -7.22
CA VAL A 133 11.00 -2.89 -6.24
C VAL A 133 10.38 -1.49 -6.35
N PRO A 134 10.26 -0.86 -7.55
CA PRO A 134 9.75 0.51 -7.65
C PRO A 134 8.31 0.66 -7.15
N LEU A 135 7.42 -0.26 -7.52
CA LEU A 135 6.04 -0.25 -7.05
C LEU A 135 5.96 -0.45 -5.53
N PHE A 136 6.68 -1.41 -4.97
CA PHE A 136 6.61 -1.69 -3.53
C PHE A 136 7.25 -0.61 -2.65
N GLN A 137 8.15 0.21 -3.19
CA GLN A 137 8.57 1.44 -2.51
C GLN A 137 7.42 2.44 -2.37
N ARG A 138 6.59 2.60 -3.42
CA ARG A 138 5.40 3.47 -3.40
C ARG A 138 4.33 2.91 -2.47
N VAL A 139 4.09 1.59 -2.50
CA VAL A 139 3.17 0.92 -1.58
C VAL A 139 3.62 1.13 -0.13
N LEU A 140 4.90 0.90 0.19
CA LEU A 140 5.44 1.12 1.52
C LEU A 140 5.20 2.56 2.01
N ALA A 141 5.51 3.56 1.17
CA ALA A 141 5.33 4.96 1.53
C ALA A 141 3.87 5.29 1.87
N LEU A 142 2.93 4.86 1.02
CA LEU A 142 1.51 5.09 1.21
C LEU A 142 0.95 4.34 2.42
N VAL A 143 1.35 3.09 2.63
CA VAL A 143 0.90 2.31 3.80
C VAL A 143 1.39 2.99 5.08
N VAL A 144 2.67 3.36 5.18
CA VAL A 144 3.21 4.05 6.35
C VAL A 144 2.49 5.38 6.63
N GLU A 145 2.18 6.15 5.59
CA GLU A 145 1.38 7.37 5.74
C GLU A 145 -0.03 7.08 6.28
N ARG A 146 -0.69 6.04 5.77
CA ARG A 146 -2.03 5.63 6.24
C ARG A 146 -2.04 5.05 7.65
N LEU A 147 -0.93 4.51 8.13
CA LEU A 147 -0.79 4.03 9.50
C LEU A 147 -0.45 5.14 10.50
N ALA A 148 -0.17 6.36 10.02
CA ALA A 148 0.05 7.50 10.90
C ALA A 148 -1.27 8.02 11.47
N TYR A 149 -1.22 8.50 12.71
CA TYR A 149 -2.31 9.26 13.30
C TYR A 149 -2.54 10.55 12.51
N HIS A 150 -3.75 11.11 12.63
CA HIS A 150 -4.03 12.44 12.14
C HIS A 150 -3.05 13.45 12.79
N PRO A 151 -2.53 14.47 12.07
CA PRO A 151 -1.56 15.43 12.62
C PRO A 151 -2.00 16.15 13.91
N ASN A 152 -3.31 16.27 14.12
CA ASN A 152 -3.92 16.90 15.29
C ASN A 152 -4.38 15.88 16.36
N PHE A 153 -4.06 14.61 16.20
CA PHE A 153 -4.45 13.57 17.14
C PHE A 153 -3.84 13.83 18.52
N THR A 154 -4.65 13.76 19.56
CA THR A 154 -4.27 13.93 20.96
C THR A 154 -4.65 12.70 21.77
N SER A 155 -5.90 12.25 21.62
CA SER A 155 -6.42 11.02 22.18
C SER A 155 -7.61 10.49 21.39
N TRP A 156 -7.98 9.23 21.63
CA TRP A 156 -9.15 8.60 20.99
C TRP A 156 -10.48 9.18 21.48
N GLU A 157 -10.51 9.86 22.62
CA GLU A 157 -11.68 10.55 23.13
C GLU A 157 -11.95 11.89 22.42
N GLU A 158 -10.91 12.51 21.85
CA GLU A 158 -10.99 13.78 21.11
C GLU A 158 -11.03 13.58 19.59
N GLU A 159 -10.70 12.38 19.10
CA GLU A 159 -10.77 12.02 17.68
C GLU A 159 -12.22 11.78 17.24
N LEU A 160 -12.63 12.46 16.16
CA LEU A 160 -14.01 12.42 15.65
C LEU A 160 -14.09 11.78 14.27
N ASP A 161 -12.99 11.75 13.52
CA ASP A 161 -13.00 11.37 12.11
C ASP A 161 -12.68 9.88 11.91
N VAL A 162 -11.97 9.26 12.85
CA VAL A 162 -11.51 7.87 12.75
C VAL A 162 -11.84 7.09 14.01
N ASP A 163 -12.51 5.96 13.85
CA ASP A 163 -12.76 5.03 14.94
C ASP A 163 -11.48 4.27 15.34
N LYS A 164 -11.28 4.11 16.65
CA LYS A 164 -10.11 3.44 17.21
C LYS A 164 -9.99 1.98 16.74
N GLN A 165 -11.11 1.25 16.71
CA GLN A 165 -11.12 -0.14 16.30
C GLN A 165 -10.80 -0.25 14.82
N GLU A 166 -11.42 0.60 14.00
CA GLU A 166 -11.10 0.67 12.57
C GLU A 166 -9.60 0.90 12.36
N PHE A 167 -9.01 1.94 12.96
CA PHE A 167 -7.58 2.22 12.80
C PHE A 167 -6.68 1.05 13.25
N THR A 168 -7.06 0.39 14.36
CA THR A 168 -6.34 -0.79 14.86
C THR A 168 -6.42 -1.95 13.86
N ASP A 169 -7.58 -2.17 13.25
CA ASP A 169 -7.79 -3.19 12.24
C ASP A 169 -6.96 -2.90 10.98
N LEU A 170 -6.87 -1.65 10.55
CA LEU A 170 -5.99 -1.24 9.44
C LEU A 170 -4.52 -1.58 9.73
N ARG A 171 -4.00 -1.22 10.92
CA ARG A 171 -2.62 -1.57 11.32
C ARG A 171 -2.41 -3.08 11.32
N SER A 172 -3.38 -3.85 11.79
CA SER A 172 -3.32 -5.31 11.80
C SER A 172 -3.28 -5.88 10.38
N LEU A 173 -4.16 -5.42 9.49
CA LEU A 173 -4.24 -5.88 8.09
C LEU A 173 -3.01 -5.49 7.28
N ALA A 174 -2.46 -4.29 7.50
CA ALA A 174 -1.28 -3.82 6.78
C ALA A 174 0.00 -4.60 7.11
N LYS A 175 0.04 -5.30 8.24
CA LYS A 175 1.24 -5.99 8.72
C LYS A 175 1.83 -6.97 7.71
N ASP A 176 1.00 -7.79 7.07
CA ASP A 176 1.47 -8.78 6.10
C ASP A 176 2.01 -8.11 4.82
N VAL A 177 1.41 -6.98 4.43
CA VAL A 177 1.92 -6.15 3.31
C VAL A 177 3.27 -5.54 3.67
N LEU A 178 3.45 -5.05 4.90
CA LEU A 178 4.72 -4.51 5.37
C LEU A 178 5.83 -5.57 5.43
N ILE A 179 5.49 -6.78 5.90
CA ILE A 179 6.41 -7.92 5.88
C ILE A 179 6.82 -8.26 4.44
N SER A 180 5.86 -8.27 3.51
CA SER A 180 6.12 -8.48 2.08
C SER A 180 7.02 -7.40 1.49
N CYS A 181 6.76 -6.13 1.81
CA CYS A 181 7.63 -5.00 1.45
C CYS A 181 9.05 -5.21 1.99
N TYR A 182 9.20 -5.63 3.25
CA TYR A 182 10.50 -5.90 3.84
C TYR A 182 11.25 -7.04 3.13
N PHE A 183 10.60 -8.15 2.80
CA PHE A 183 11.26 -9.26 2.11
C PHE A 183 11.81 -8.84 0.74
N LEU A 184 11.06 -7.99 0.02
CA LEU A 184 11.44 -7.46 -1.28
C LEU A 184 12.51 -6.36 -1.19
N LEU A 185 12.30 -5.35 -0.36
CA LEU A 185 13.13 -4.13 -0.29
C LEU A 185 14.36 -4.28 0.63
N ARG A 186 14.32 -5.21 1.59
CA ARG A 186 15.46 -5.57 2.47
C ARG A 186 16.03 -4.35 3.21
N SER A 187 17.35 -4.16 3.20
CA SER A 187 17.98 -2.98 3.83
C SER A 187 17.42 -1.64 3.35
N GLN A 188 16.86 -1.55 2.14
CA GLN A 188 16.20 -0.32 1.67
C GLN A 188 14.90 -0.02 2.44
N PHE A 189 14.17 -1.04 2.88
CA PHE A 189 13.01 -0.86 3.77
C PHE A 189 13.41 -0.11 5.05
N ILE A 190 14.51 -0.57 5.67
CA ILE A 190 15.04 0.00 6.92
C ILE A 190 15.55 1.42 6.69
N GLU A 191 16.27 1.63 5.58
CA GLU A 191 16.77 2.94 5.18
C GLU A 191 15.62 3.95 5.00
N ASN A 192 14.52 3.54 4.35
CA ASN A 192 13.34 4.38 4.19
C ASN A 192 12.71 4.74 5.55
N MET A 193 12.58 3.78 6.47
CA MET A 193 12.04 4.06 7.82
C MET A 193 12.95 4.99 8.62
N CYS A 194 14.27 4.79 8.56
CA CYS A 194 15.25 5.66 9.22
C CYS A 194 15.16 7.08 8.65
N SER A 195 15.09 7.22 7.33
CA SER A 195 14.96 8.51 6.66
C SER A 195 13.67 9.23 7.07
N LEU A 196 12.55 8.51 7.19
CA LEU A 196 11.29 9.09 7.67
C LEU A 196 11.42 9.59 9.12
N VAL A 197 12.00 8.80 10.03
CA VAL A 197 12.20 9.22 11.42
C VAL A 197 13.07 10.48 11.50
N VAL A 198 14.21 10.50 10.81
CA VAL A 198 15.16 11.63 10.85
C VAL A 198 14.56 12.90 10.23
N SER A 199 13.85 12.77 9.11
CA SER A 199 13.25 13.93 8.43
C SER A 199 12.04 14.48 9.16
N ALA A 200 11.18 13.62 9.72
CA ALA A 200 9.98 14.04 10.42
C ALA A 200 10.25 14.60 11.82
N ALA A 201 11.35 14.21 12.49
CA ALA A 201 11.66 14.67 13.86
C ALA A 201 11.73 16.20 14.04
N ASN A 202 11.90 16.96 12.96
CA ASN A 202 12.02 18.43 13.00
C ASN A 202 10.70 19.18 12.73
N SER A 203 9.58 18.51 12.46
CA SER A 203 8.29 19.17 12.18
C SER A 203 7.34 19.10 13.37
N ILE A 204 6.48 20.14 13.51
CA ILE A 204 5.55 20.30 14.64
C ILE A 204 4.62 19.09 14.80
N SER A 205 4.13 18.55 13.69
CA SER A 205 3.29 17.35 13.63
C SER A 205 4.07 16.12 13.17
N GLY A 206 5.40 16.15 13.20
CA GLY A 206 6.24 15.07 12.69
C GLY A 206 6.21 13.80 13.53
N TRP A 207 5.78 13.93 14.79
CA TRP A 207 5.72 12.81 15.72
C TRP A 207 4.80 11.69 15.22
N VAL A 208 3.71 11.98 14.49
CA VAL A 208 2.80 10.94 13.97
C VAL A 208 3.49 10.07 12.92
N MET A 209 4.36 10.67 12.11
CA MET A 209 5.14 9.95 11.10
C MET A 209 6.30 9.18 11.73
N VAL A 210 6.94 9.74 12.75
CA VAL A 210 7.95 9.03 13.55
C VAL A 210 7.30 7.81 14.22
N GLU A 211 6.13 7.97 14.85
CA GLU A 211 5.40 6.89 15.50
C GLU A 211 5.01 5.80 14.49
N SER A 212 4.44 6.18 13.33
CA SER A 212 4.07 5.21 12.30
C SER A 212 5.28 4.44 11.77
N ALA A 213 6.40 5.12 11.47
CA ALA A 213 7.62 4.45 11.03
C ALA A 213 8.16 3.48 12.09
N MET A 214 8.06 3.83 13.38
CA MET A 214 8.45 2.96 14.49
C MET A 214 7.48 1.78 14.67
N ASP A 215 6.17 1.99 14.51
CA ASP A 215 5.15 0.93 14.51
C ASP A 215 5.43 -0.09 13.39
N VAL A 216 5.74 0.39 12.18
CA VAL A 216 6.14 -0.46 11.04
C VAL A 216 7.40 -1.28 11.33
N LEU A 217 8.42 -0.67 11.93
CA LEU A 217 9.64 -1.39 12.36
C LEU A 217 9.33 -2.43 13.44
N CYS A 218 8.43 -2.13 14.37
CA CYS A 218 7.96 -3.08 15.38
C CYS A 218 7.18 -4.24 14.74
N ALA A 219 6.27 -3.94 13.81
CA ALA A 219 5.44 -4.91 13.11
C ALA A 219 6.27 -5.94 12.31
N THR A 220 7.41 -5.52 11.78
CA THR A 220 8.35 -6.35 10.99
C THR A 220 9.58 -6.81 11.77
N SER A 221 9.63 -6.53 13.08
CA SER A 221 10.82 -6.74 13.91
C SER A 221 11.26 -8.20 13.99
N ARG A 222 10.32 -9.15 13.98
CA ARG A 222 10.61 -10.58 14.04
C ARG A 222 11.39 -11.04 12.81
N GLU A 223 10.96 -10.62 11.64
CA GLU A 223 11.54 -10.95 10.34
C GLU A 223 12.90 -10.27 10.18
N ILE A 224 13.01 -9.01 10.64
CA ILE A 224 14.27 -8.27 10.72
C ILE A 224 15.28 -9.00 11.61
N CYS A 225 14.91 -9.33 12.85
CA CYS A 225 15.76 -10.02 13.80
C CYS A 225 16.18 -11.41 13.30
N SER A 226 15.25 -12.18 12.77
CA SER A 226 15.51 -13.52 12.20
C SER A 226 16.56 -13.44 11.09
N ARG A 227 16.45 -12.44 10.20
CA ARG A 227 17.41 -12.23 9.13
C ARG A 227 18.78 -11.88 9.67
N VAL A 228 18.87 -10.88 10.55
CA VAL A 228 20.15 -10.41 11.13
C VAL A 228 20.87 -11.53 11.88
N THR A 229 20.14 -12.38 12.61
CA THR A 229 20.73 -13.42 13.47
C THR A 229 20.99 -14.76 12.78
N SER A 230 20.47 -14.97 11.56
CA SER A 230 20.61 -16.27 10.86
C SER A 230 22.08 -16.66 10.61
N LYS A 231 22.48 -17.88 11.00
CA LYS A 231 23.86 -18.39 11.03
C LYS A 231 24.26 -19.30 9.84
N GLY A 232 23.64 -19.12 8.67
CA GLY A 232 23.90 -19.95 7.49
C GLY A 232 25.10 -19.51 6.63
N LEU A 233 25.59 -20.41 5.77
CA LEU A 233 26.49 -20.09 4.64
C LEU A 233 25.76 -19.15 3.68
N ALA A 234 25.86 -17.85 3.95
CA ALA A 234 25.21 -16.80 3.18
C ALA A 234 26.13 -16.36 2.02
N SER A 235 25.53 -16.02 0.88
CA SER A 235 26.26 -15.32 -0.18
C SER A 235 26.81 -13.99 0.35
N LYS A 236 27.86 -13.46 -0.30
CA LYS A 236 28.45 -12.16 0.06
C LYS A 236 27.39 -11.05 0.12
N SER A 237 26.46 -11.03 -0.85
CA SER A 237 25.36 -10.06 -0.89
C SER A 237 24.42 -10.13 0.31
N ILE A 238 24.14 -11.32 0.85
CA ILE A 238 23.31 -11.48 2.05
C ILE A 238 24.06 -10.98 3.29
N ILE A 239 25.37 -11.21 3.37
CA ILE A 239 26.19 -10.73 4.50
C ILE A 239 26.25 -9.20 4.51
N GLU A 240 26.46 -8.58 3.34
CA GLU A 240 26.45 -7.12 3.18
C GLU A 240 25.11 -6.50 3.58
N ASP A 241 23.99 -7.08 3.13
CA ASP A 241 22.63 -6.64 3.49
C ASP A 241 22.35 -6.75 5.00
N LYS A 242 22.81 -7.82 5.66
CA LYS A 242 22.71 -7.97 7.12
C LYS A 242 23.49 -6.89 7.85
N HIS A 243 24.75 -6.67 7.46
CA HIS A 243 25.58 -5.63 8.08
C HIS A 243 24.98 -4.24 7.88
N LYS A 244 24.50 -3.93 6.67
CA LYS A 244 23.81 -2.66 6.40
C LYS A 244 22.57 -2.51 7.27
N THR A 245 21.74 -3.54 7.37
CA THR A 245 20.54 -3.54 8.23
C THR A 245 20.89 -3.30 9.70
N SER A 246 21.87 -4.03 10.24
CA SER A 246 22.32 -3.83 11.63
C SER A 246 22.88 -2.43 11.87
N HIS A 247 23.65 -1.91 10.92
CA HIS A 247 24.21 -0.56 11.00
C HIS A 247 23.11 0.51 11.07
N LEU A 248 22.15 0.47 10.15
CA LEU A 248 21.02 1.40 10.10
C LEU A 248 20.21 1.40 11.40
N LEU A 249 19.92 0.22 11.96
CA LEU A 249 19.19 0.11 13.23
C LEU A 249 19.97 0.72 14.41
N VAL A 250 21.28 0.52 14.45
CA VAL A 250 22.14 1.12 15.49
C VAL A 250 22.21 2.64 15.33
N GLU A 251 22.30 3.15 14.10
CA GLU A 251 22.26 4.60 13.84
C GLU A 251 20.93 5.23 14.22
N LEU A 252 19.82 4.59 13.87
CA LEU A 252 18.49 5.02 14.26
C LEU A 252 18.36 5.10 15.79
N ALA A 253 18.80 4.06 16.50
CA ALA A 253 18.78 4.05 17.96
C ALA A 253 19.61 5.22 18.54
N ARG A 254 20.84 5.44 18.04
CA ARG A 254 21.67 6.57 18.46
C ARG A 254 20.99 7.91 18.21
N HIS A 255 20.35 8.07 17.05
CA HIS A 255 19.62 9.29 16.71
C HIS A 255 18.48 9.55 17.72
N ILE A 256 17.63 8.56 17.96
CA ILE A 256 16.51 8.66 18.91
C ILE A 256 17.00 9.01 20.32
N PHE A 257 18.05 8.33 20.82
CA PHE A 257 18.60 8.63 22.14
C PHE A 257 19.20 10.04 22.22
N SER A 258 19.88 10.51 21.16
CA SER A 258 20.44 11.86 21.15
C SER A 258 19.36 12.93 21.25
N GLN A 259 18.23 12.75 20.55
CA GLN A 259 17.09 13.66 20.58
C GLN A 259 16.40 13.66 21.96
N ALA A 260 16.22 12.48 22.56
CA ALA A 260 15.63 12.36 23.90
C ALA A 260 16.48 13.07 24.97
N MET A 261 17.81 12.99 24.87
CA MET A 261 18.72 13.67 25.80
C MET A 261 18.73 15.19 25.62
N SER A 262 18.59 15.69 24.40
CA SER A 262 18.51 17.15 24.15
C SER A 262 17.17 17.75 24.60
N GLY A 263 16.07 17.00 24.49
CA GLY A 263 14.74 17.48 24.89
C GLY A 263 14.54 17.65 26.39
N GLN A 264 15.34 16.97 27.23
CA GLN A 264 15.28 17.12 28.70
C GLN A 264 15.96 18.41 29.22
N ALA A 265 16.61 19.18 28.35
CA ALA A 265 17.33 20.41 28.72
C ALA A 265 16.53 21.70 28.45
N GLN A 266 15.29 21.59 27.96
CA GLN A 266 14.34 22.70 27.75
C GLN A 266 13.22 22.64 28.78
#